data_AF-A0A2M9YZS5-F1
#
_entry.id   AF-A0A2M9YZS5-F1
#
_cell.length_a   1.000
_cell.length_b   1.000
_cell.length_c   1.000
_cell.angle_alpha   90.00
_cell.angle_beta   90.00
_cell.angle_gamma   90.00
#
_symmetry.space_group_name_H-M   'P 1'
#
loop_
_entity.id
_entity.type
_entity.pdbx_description
1 polymer ?
#
loop_
_entity_poly.entity_id
_entity_poly.type
_entity_poly.pdbx_seq_one_letter_code
_entity_poly.pdbx_strand_id
1 'polypeptide(L)' 'MIIINGDECKDFICITLRMKTLAKFAREAEVNYDYLSKSLNGQHSYTEVREAFKKWNVPYRMDRAPRSYNKRKNRRAA' A
#
# COMPACT_ATOMS: atom_id res chain seq x y z
N MET A 1 -10.75 11.73 -5.31
CA MET A 1 -9.72 11.88 -4.26
C MET A 1 -8.73 10.75 -4.45
N ILE A 2 -7.46 11.04 -4.70
CA ILE A 2 -6.41 10.03 -4.88
C ILE A 2 -5.65 9.91 -3.57
N ILE A 3 -5.62 8.71 -3.00
CA ILE A 3 -4.93 8.39 -1.76
C ILE A 3 -3.49 8.03 -2.10
N ILE A 4 -2.55 8.64 -1.39
CA ILE A 4 -1.10 8.45 -1.60
C ILE A 4 -0.48 7.77 -0.38
N ASN A 5 -1.06 7.98 0.80
CA ASN A 5 -0.61 7.41 2.05
C ASN A 5 -1.23 6.01 2.28
N GLY A 6 -0.41 5.06 2.73
CA GLY A 6 -0.84 3.71 3.07
C GLY A 6 -1.92 3.69 4.15
N ASP A 7 -1.77 4.52 5.19
CA ASP A 7 -2.70 4.55 6.32
C ASP A 7 -4.08 5.10 5.94
N GLU A 8 -4.15 6.17 5.16
CA GLU A 8 -5.41 6.67 4.59
C GLU A 8 -6.09 5.62 3.71
N CYS A 9 -5.31 4.77 3.01
CA CYS A 9 -5.87 3.69 2.22
C CYS A 9 -6.44 2.58 3.11
N LYS A 10 -5.83 2.30 4.27
CA LYS A 10 -6.40 1.38 5.27
C LYS A 10 -7.74 1.91 5.76
N ASP A 11 -7.80 3.20 6.10
CA ASP A 11 -9.01 3.85 6.59
C ASP A 11 -10.10 3.87 5.52
N PHE A 12 -9.77 4.14 4.26
CA PHE A 12 -10.72 4.06 3.15
C PHE A 12 -11.28 2.65 2.97
N ILE A 13 -10.45 1.62 3.03
CA ILE A 13 -10.92 0.22 2.96
C ILE A 13 -11.82 -0.09 4.15
N CYS A 14 -11.45 0.35 5.36
CA CYS A 14 -12.25 0.14 6.56
C CYS A 14 -13.61 0.85 6.54
N ILE A 15 -13.62 2.12 6.13
CA ILE A 15 -14.78 3.00 6.17
C ILE A 15 -15.64 2.81 4.91
N THR A 16 -15.06 2.99 3.73
CA THR A 16 -15.77 3.05 2.45
C THR A 16 -16.15 1.66 1.94
N LEU A 17 -15.25 0.68 2.03
CA LEU A 17 -15.58 -0.70 1.65
C LEU A 17 -16.27 -1.47 2.79
N ARG A 18 -16.47 -0.86 3.96
CA ARG A 18 -17.01 -1.48 5.19
C ARG A 18 -16.27 -2.78 5.56
N MET A 19 -15.02 -2.91 5.14
CA MET A 19 -14.17 -4.07 5.41
C MET A 19 -13.53 -3.87 6.78
N LYS A 20 -14.03 -4.56 7.82
CA LYS A 20 -13.51 -4.42 9.20
C LYS A 20 -11.98 -4.52 9.31
N THR A 21 -11.34 -5.28 8.42
CA THR A 21 -9.89 -5.43 8.42
C THR A 21 -9.34 -5.54 7.00
N LEU A 22 -8.08 -5.12 6.87
CA LEU A 22 -7.30 -5.23 5.66
C LEU A 22 -7.04 -6.68 5.23
N ALA A 23 -6.98 -7.60 6.21
CA ALA A 23 -6.89 -9.04 5.97
C ALA A 23 -8.16 -9.60 5.32
N LYS A 24 -9.33 -9.07 5.67
CA LYS A 24 -10.59 -9.46 5.02
C LYS A 24 -10.59 -9.04 3.55
N PHE A 25 -10.18 -7.80 3.27
CA PHE A 25 -10.00 -7.32 1.90
C PHE A 25 -9.02 -8.20 1.11
N ALA A 26 -7.88 -8.59 1.70
CA ALA A 26 -6.91 -9.46 1.04
C ALA A 26 -7.53 -10.80 0.60
N ARG A 27 -8.33 -11.42 1.47
CA ARG A 27 -9.05 -12.66 1.14
C ARG A 27 -10.10 -12.46 0.06
N GLU A 28 -10.87 -11.38 0.13
CA GLU A 28 -11.96 -11.09 -0.82
C GLU A 28 -11.46 -10.65 -2.20
N ALA A 29 -10.31 -9.99 -2.23
CA ALA A 29 -9.63 -9.57 -3.44
C ALA A 29 -8.66 -10.64 -3.98
N GLU A 30 -8.56 -11.81 -3.34
CA GLU A 30 -7.66 -12.91 -3.70
C GLU A 30 -6.19 -12.47 -3.85
N VAL A 31 -5.75 -11.54 -2.99
CA VAL A 31 -4.37 -11.02 -2.97
C VAL A 31 -3.64 -11.45 -1.71
N ASN A 32 -2.33 -11.62 -1.84
CA ASN A 32 -1.49 -11.93 -0.69
C ASN A 32 -1.47 -10.75 0.30
N TYR A 33 -1.81 -11.01 1.56
CA TYR A 33 -1.81 -10.01 2.63
C TYR A 33 -0.43 -9.37 2.84
N ASP A 34 0.65 -10.14 2.72
CA ASP A 34 2.01 -9.63 2.86
C ASP A 34 2.35 -8.62 1.74
N TYR A 35 1.91 -8.92 0.51
CA TYR A 35 2.10 -8.04 -0.64
C TYR A 35 1.30 -6.77 -0.50
N LEU A 36 0.04 -6.90 -0.09
CA LEU A 36 -0.85 -5.78 0.19
C LEU A 36 -0.27 -4.87 1.28
N SER A 37 0.21 -5.45 2.39
CA SER A 37 0.83 -4.71 3.50
C SER A 37 2.09 -3.97 3.04
N LYS A 38 3.00 -4.64 2.33
CA LYS A 38 4.23 -4.02 1.77
C LYS A 38 3.92 -2.92 0.77
N SER A 39 2.88 -3.09 -0.03
CA SER A 39 2.40 -2.08 -0.98
C SER A 39 1.84 -0.85 -0.29
N LEU A 40 1.02 -1.03 0.74
CA LEU A 40 0.49 0.08 1.53
C LEU A 40 1.59 0.82 2.29
N ASN A 41 2.58 0.09 2.81
CA ASN A 41 3.74 0.69 3.50
C ASN A 41 4.74 1.38 2.53
N GLY A 42 4.42 1.47 1.23
CA GLY A 42 5.28 2.11 0.22
C GLY A 42 6.60 1.37 -0.07
N GLN A 43 6.72 0.11 0.37
CA GLN A 43 7.96 -0.67 0.21
C GLN A 43 8.08 -1.27 -1.20
N HIS A 44 6.99 -1.86 -1.70
CA HIS A 44 6.98 -2.51 -3.01
C HIS A 44 5.61 -2.46 -3.67
N SER A 45 5.57 -2.12 -4.95
CA SER A 45 4.33 -2.07 -5.73
C SER A 45 4.10 -3.39 -6.46
N TYR A 46 3.21 -4.23 -5.93
CA TYR A 46 2.84 -5.49 -6.57
C TYR A 46 1.73 -5.26 -7.60
N THR A 47 1.86 -5.92 -8.76
CA THR A 47 0.88 -5.83 -9.86
C THR A 47 -0.49 -6.33 -9.43
N GLU A 48 -0.54 -7.46 -8.73
CA GLU A 48 -1.77 -8.07 -8.21
C GLU A 48 -2.54 -7.12 -7.29
N VAL A 49 -1.82 -6.40 -6.42
CA VAL A 49 -2.42 -5.42 -5.51
C VAL A 49 -2.97 -4.22 -6.28
N ARG A 50 -2.29 -3.76 -7.33
CA ARG A 50 -2.79 -2.67 -8.20
C ARG A 50 -4.05 -3.09 -8.96
N GLU A 51 -4.09 -4.32 -9.46
CA GLU A 51 -5.26 -4.86 -10.16
C GLU A 51 -6.44 -5.04 -9.20
N ALA A 52 -6.20 -5.54 -7.99
CA ALA A 52 -7.20 -5.59 -6.93
C ALA A 52 -7.75 -4.19 -6.62
N PHE A 53 -6.90 -3.19 -6.38
CA PHE A 53 -7.36 -1.82 -6.13
C PHE A 53 -8.16 -1.25 -7.29
N LYS A 54 -7.78 -1.53 -8.55
CA LYS A 54 -8.55 -1.10 -9.73
C LYS A 54 -9.92 -1.81 -9.79
N LYS A 55 -9.98 -3.11 -9.52
CA LYS A 55 -11.22 -3.90 -9.51
C LYS A 55 -12.18 -3.44 -8.41
N TRP A 56 -11.65 -3.08 -7.25
CA TRP A 56 -12.40 -2.61 -6.09
C TRP A 56 -12.62 -1.08 -6.06
N ASN A 57 -12.25 -0.36 -7.13
CA ASN A 57 -12.32 1.10 -7.22
C ASN A 57 -11.66 1.83 -6.03
N VAL A 58 -10.59 1.26 -5.46
CA VAL A 58 -9.81 1.90 -4.41
C VAL A 58 -8.92 2.95 -5.07
N PRO A 59 -9.09 4.25 -4.76
CA PRO A 59 -8.38 5.31 -5.45
C PRO A 59 -6.97 5.51 -4.87
N TYR A 60 -6.21 4.42 -4.70
CA TYR A 60 -4.86 4.45 -4.16
C TYR A 60 -3.82 4.55 -5.29
N ARG A 61 -3.10 5.69 -5.34
CA ARG A 61 -1.86 5.77 -6.10
C ARG A 61 -0.74 5.23 -5.24
N MET A 62 -0.25 4.05 -5.62
CA MET A 62 1.13 3.69 -5.32
C MET A 62 2.03 4.64 -6.12
N ASP A 63 2.34 5.80 -5.54
CA ASP A 63 3.49 6.55 -6.00
C ASP A 63 4.67 5.58 -5.94
N ARG A 64 5.30 5.31 -7.10
CA ARG A 64 6.60 4.66 -7.10
C ARG A 64 7.42 5.53 -6.19
N ALA A 65 7.71 5.08 -4.97
CA ALA A 65 8.49 5.84 -4.01
C ALA A 65 9.62 6.49 -4.82
N PRO A 66 9.81 7.82 -4.74
CA PRO A 66 11.00 8.39 -5.33
C PRO A 66 12.13 7.53 -4.78
N ARG A 67 13.03 7.05 -5.65
CA ARG A 67 14.23 6.32 -5.26
C ARG A 67 15.10 7.25 -4.40
N SER A 68 14.65 7.66 -3.22
CA SER A 68 15.51 7.98 -2.10
C SER A 68 15.98 6.62 -1.59
N TYR A 69 16.92 6.07 -2.37
CA TYR A 69 17.98 5.26 -1.82
C TYR A 69 18.46 6.05 -0.60
N ASN A 70 17.96 5.70 0.58
CA ASN A 70 18.41 6.28 1.83
C ASN A 70 19.83 5.75 1.98
N LYS A 71 20.77 6.42 1.30
CA LYS A 71 22.20 6.31 1.50
C LYS A 71 22.39 6.88 2.89
N ARG A 72 22.13 6.05 3.91
CA ARG A 72 22.57 6.26 5.29
C ARG A 72 24.08 6.39 5.18
N LYS A 73 24.55 7.62 4.95
CA LYS A 73 25.96 7.99 4.97
C LYS A 73 26.34 7.81 6.42
N ASN A 74 26.91 6.64 6.72
CA ASN A 74 27.47 6.34 8.03
C ASN A 74 28.32 7.53 8.47
N ARG A 75 27.96 8.09 9.62
CA ARG A 75 28.85 8.93 10.40
C ARG A 75 30.10 8.10 10.68
N ARG A 76 31.22 8.47 10.08
CA ARG A 76 32.54 8.28 10.68
C ARG A 76 33.20 9.65 10.68
N ALA A 77 33.06 10.32 11.81
CA ALA A 77 34.06 11.28 12.25
C ALA A 77 35.32 10.47 12.59
N ALA A 78 36.41 10.79 11.91
CA ALA A 78 37.78 10.49 12.30
C ALA A 78 38.61 11.69 11.84
#